data_AF-A0A2E2XJ40-F1
#
_entry.id   AF-A0A2E2XJ40-F1
#
_cell.length_a   1.000
_cell.length_b   1.000
_cell.length_c   1.000
_cell.angle_alpha   90.00
_cell.angle_beta   90.00
_cell.angle_gamma   90.00
#
_symmetry.space_group_name_H-M   'P 1'
#
loop_
_entity.id
_entity.type
_entity.pdbx_description
1 polymer ?
#
loop_
_entity_poly.entity_id
_entity_poly.type
_entity_poly.pdbx_seq_one_letter_code
_entity_poly.pdbx_strand_id
1 'polypeptide(L)'
;MARFDVSVHVIEPGTYKSNIGLAAKKVLDDANYWTEDTAYPKERAYFLAQLGKIDQHPDPTPVGKAALHAMQSETPRSRYMVIERVEQADRVLRRQLSKLLELNDGQAHEFDQARLIEMLNEEAEKRAQAKP
;
A
#
# COMPACT_ATOMS: atom_id res chain seq x y z
N MET A 1 7.04 8.02 -19.97
CA MET A 1 8.39 7.46 -19.76
C MET A 1 8.76 6.43 -20.82
N ALA A 2 7.83 5.57 -21.28
CA ALA A 2 8.10 4.58 -22.33
C ALA A 2 8.76 5.12 -23.61
N ARG A 3 8.39 6.33 -24.07
CA ARG A 3 9.06 6.99 -25.22
C ARG A 3 10.55 7.28 -25.03
N PHE A 4 11.03 7.18 -23.79
CA PHE A 4 12.43 7.38 -23.41
C PHE A 4 13.10 6.08 -22.99
N ASP A 5 12.47 4.93 -23.26
CA ASP A 5 12.93 3.62 -22.81
C ASP A 5 13.08 3.52 -21.27
N VAL A 6 12.21 4.26 -20.56
CA VAL A 6 12.15 4.22 -19.09
C VAL A 6 10.81 3.63 -18.66
N SER A 7 10.89 2.59 -17.84
CA SER A 7 9.75 1.99 -17.16
C SER A 7 9.67 2.48 -15.71
N VAL A 8 8.45 2.45 -15.15
CA VAL A 8 8.19 2.82 -13.75
C VAL A 8 7.37 1.71 -13.12
N HIS A 9 7.81 1.28 -11.93
CA HIS A 9 7.21 0.17 -11.19
C HIS A 9 6.99 0.57 -9.74
N VAL A 10 5.92 0.06 -9.13
CA VAL A 10 5.60 0.32 -7.71
C VAL A 10 5.65 -1.00 -6.93
N ILE A 11 6.32 -0.98 -5.79
CA ILE A 11 6.30 -2.08 -4.82
C ILE A 11 5.53 -1.59 -3.60
N GLU A 12 4.46 -2.31 -3.28
CA GLU A 12 3.59 -2.07 -2.13
C GLU A 12 3.90 -3.13 -1.07
N PRO A 13 4.87 -2.88 -0.16
CA PRO A 13 5.19 -3.82 0.89
C PRO A 13 4.14 -3.79 2.00
N GLY A 14 3.85 -4.96 2.55
CA GLY A 14 3.26 -5.08 3.87
C GLY A 14 4.24 -4.65 4.97
N THR A 15 3.90 -4.95 6.22
CA THR A 15 4.79 -4.64 7.33
C THR A 15 5.93 -5.66 7.41
N TYR A 16 7.15 -5.23 7.10
CA TYR A 16 8.37 -6.03 7.17
C TYR A 16 9.37 -5.44 8.18
N LYS A 17 10.28 -6.29 8.66
CA LYS A 17 11.36 -5.93 9.58
C LYS A 17 12.27 -4.89 8.94
N SER A 18 12.18 -3.65 9.41
CA SER A 18 13.02 -2.54 8.96
C SER A 18 13.16 -1.49 10.07
N ASN A 19 14.18 -0.64 9.96
CA ASN A 19 14.43 0.44 10.93
C ASN A 19 13.49 1.65 10.77
N ILE A 20 12.48 1.58 9.89
CA ILE A 20 11.62 2.74 9.60
C ILE A 20 10.86 3.24 10.83
N GLY A 21 10.37 2.33 11.68
CA GLY A 21 9.66 2.70 12.90
C GLY A 21 10.56 3.37 13.93
N LEU A 22 11.78 2.86 14.13
CA LEU A 22 12.78 3.49 15.02
C LEU A 22 13.23 4.85 14.50
N ALA A 23 13.48 4.97 13.19
CA ALA A 23 13.84 6.23 12.57
C ALA A 23 12.71 7.26 12.72
N ALA A 24 11.46 6.86 12.45
CA ALA A 24 10.31 7.73 12.65
C ALA A 24 10.17 8.16 14.12
N LYS A 25 10.32 7.23 15.08
CA LYS A 25 10.29 7.57 16.50
C LYS A 25 11.34 8.61 16.87
N LYS A 26 12.58 8.44 16.39
CA LYS A 26 13.65 9.42 16.61
C LYS A 26 13.28 10.81 16.09
N VAL A 27 12.74 10.90 14.87
CA VAL A 27 12.31 12.20 14.30
C VAL A 27 11.22 12.84 15.15
N LEU A 28 10.26 12.05 15.65
CA LEU A 28 9.18 12.57 16.50
C LEU A 28 9.71 13.07 17.84
N ASP A 29 10.60 12.31 18.48
CA ASP A 29 11.21 12.68 19.75
C ASP A 29 12.08 13.95 19.60
N ASP A 30 12.94 14.00 18.58
CA ASP A 30 13.84 15.13 18.31
C ASP A 30 13.05 16.43 18.02
N ALA A 31 11.89 16.31 17.36
CA ALA A 31 11.02 17.44 17.06
C ALA A 31 10.06 17.81 18.20
N ASN A 32 10.06 17.05 19.31
CA ASN A 32 9.03 17.09 20.35
C ASN A 32 7.60 17.07 19.74
N TYR A 33 7.43 16.26 18.68
CA TYR A 33 6.21 16.21 17.91
C TYR A 33 5.22 15.26 18.57
N TRP A 34 4.02 15.76 18.85
CA TRP A 34 2.94 15.04 19.54
C TRP A 34 3.27 14.74 21.01
N THR A 35 3.25 15.78 21.81
CA THR A 35 3.47 15.79 23.26
C THR A 35 2.35 15.10 24.04
N GLU A 36 2.56 14.90 25.34
CA GLU A 36 1.63 14.19 26.23
C GLU A 36 0.33 14.95 26.50
N ASP A 37 0.31 16.27 26.32
CA ASP A 37 -0.84 17.17 26.45
C ASP A 37 -1.82 17.11 25.25
N THR A 38 -1.68 16.10 24.40
CA THR A 38 -2.59 15.83 23.29
C THR A 38 -4.02 15.51 23.74
N ALA A 39 -5.01 15.94 22.95
CA ALA A 39 -6.41 15.50 23.09
C ALA A 39 -6.62 13.99 22.78
N TYR A 40 -5.58 13.33 22.22
CA TYR A 40 -5.61 11.93 21.76
C TYR A 40 -4.58 11.04 22.48
N PRO A 41 -4.65 10.89 23.81
CA PRO A 41 -3.62 10.20 24.57
C PRO A 41 -3.55 8.70 24.26
N LYS A 42 -4.69 8.06 23.97
CA LYS A 42 -4.76 6.62 23.67
C LYS A 42 -4.17 6.30 22.31
N GLU A 43 -4.49 7.11 21.31
CA GLU A 43 -4.01 7.01 19.93
C GLU A 43 -2.51 7.22 19.88
N ARG A 44 -2.01 8.26 20.59
CA ARG A 44 -0.58 8.52 20.74
C ARG A 44 0.13 7.31 21.36
N ALA A 45 -0.37 6.81 22.49
CA ALA A 45 0.23 5.67 23.17
C ALA A 45 0.26 4.43 22.28
N TYR A 46 -0.85 4.12 21.59
CA TYR A 46 -0.90 3.01 20.64
C TYR A 46 0.10 3.19 19.50
N PHE A 47 0.13 4.35 18.85
CA PHE A 47 1.01 4.64 17.73
C PHE A 47 2.49 4.51 18.11
N LEU A 48 2.91 5.18 19.18
CA LEU A 48 4.29 5.12 19.66
C LEU A 48 4.71 3.69 20.06
N ALA A 49 3.78 2.92 20.65
CA ALA A 49 4.04 1.52 20.99
C ALA A 49 4.24 0.62 19.76
N GLN A 50 3.73 0.99 18.57
CA GLN A 50 3.95 0.22 17.34
C GLN A 50 5.30 0.52 16.68
N LEU A 51 5.82 1.76 16.80
CA LEU A 51 7.04 2.19 16.11
C LEU A 51 8.29 1.36 16.49
N GLY A 52 8.35 0.83 17.71
CA GLY A 52 9.50 0.06 18.20
C GLY A 52 9.47 -1.44 17.89
N LYS A 53 8.39 -1.98 17.31
CA LYS A 53 8.14 -3.43 17.21
C LYS A 53 8.80 -4.10 16.00
N ILE A 54 10.06 -3.76 15.71
CA ILE A 54 10.78 -4.25 14.53
C ILE A 54 10.84 -5.78 14.48
N ASP A 55 11.18 -6.43 15.60
CA ASP A 55 11.41 -7.88 15.65
C ASP A 55 10.14 -8.73 15.54
N GLN A 56 8.96 -8.11 15.54
CA GLN A 56 7.68 -8.79 15.36
C GLN A 56 7.27 -8.92 13.90
N HIS A 57 8.08 -8.38 12.98
CA HIS A 57 7.81 -8.36 11.56
C HIS A 57 8.68 -9.37 10.80
N PRO A 58 8.17 -9.89 9.68
CA PRO A 58 8.89 -10.84 8.86
C PRO A 58 10.09 -10.24 8.14
N ASP A 59 10.94 -11.11 7.61
CA ASP A 59 12.13 -10.76 6.85
C ASP A 59 11.77 -9.99 5.56
N PRO A 60 12.45 -8.86 5.23
CA PRO A 60 12.12 -8.03 4.07
C PRO A 60 12.60 -8.60 2.73
N THR A 61 13.25 -9.77 2.69
CA THR A 61 13.72 -10.41 1.45
C THR A 61 12.68 -10.47 0.32
N PRO A 62 11.38 -10.76 0.57
CA PRO A 62 10.38 -10.73 -0.49
C PRO A 62 10.25 -9.38 -1.19
N VAL A 63 10.44 -8.27 -0.46
CA VAL A 63 10.45 -6.90 -1.03
C VAL A 63 11.65 -6.73 -1.97
N GLY A 64 12.84 -7.18 -1.53
CA GLY A 64 14.04 -7.17 -2.35
C GLY A 64 13.91 -8.03 -3.62
N LYS A 65 13.28 -9.20 -3.52
CA LYS A 65 12.97 -10.06 -4.68
C LYS A 65 12.01 -9.39 -5.67
N ALA A 66 11.01 -8.65 -5.20
CA ALA A 66 10.12 -7.89 -6.07
C ALA A 66 10.86 -6.76 -6.79
N ALA A 67 11.77 -6.05 -6.11
CA ALA A 67 12.63 -5.05 -6.73
C ALA A 67 13.54 -5.65 -7.79
N LEU A 68 14.16 -6.80 -7.49
CA LEU A 68 14.99 -7.52 -8.45
C LEU A 68 14.19 -7.93 -9.69
N HIS A 69 12.99 -8.48 -9.52
CA HIS A 69 12.11 -8.81 -10.64
C HIS A 69 11.71 -7.57 -11.44
N ALA A 70 11.44 -6.44 -10.80
CA ALA A 70 11.12 -5.20 -11.50
C ALA A 70 12.28 -4.68 -12.37
N MET A 71 13.53 -4.92 -11.95
CA MET A 71 14.72 -4.46 -12.67
C MET A 71 15.21 -5.43 -13.75
N GLN A 72 14.98 -6.74 -13.60
CA GLN A 72 15.61 -7.77 -14.42
C GLN A 72 14.66 -8.61 -15.27
N SER A 73 13.36 -8.56 -15.00
CA SER A 73 12.39 -9.33 -15.78
C SER A 73 12.17 -8.68 -17.14
N GLU A 74 12.07 -9.48 -18.18
CA GLU A 74 11.57 -9.06 -19.50
C GLU A 74 10.08 -8.67 -19.45
N THR A 75 9.36 -9.14 -18.43
CA THR A 75 7.92 -8.89 -18.22
C THR A 75 7.66 -8.33 -16.81
N PRO A 76 8.22 -7.15 -16.45
CA PRO A 76 8.06 -6.59 -15.13
C PRO A 76 6.63 -6.09 -14.91
N ARG A 77 6.07 -6.33 -13.72
CA ARG A 77 4.74 -5.85 -13.35
C ARG A 77 4.79 -4.35 -13.08
N SER A 78 3.73 -3.63 -13.45
CA SER A 78 3.59 -2.20 -13.08
C SER A 78 3.49 -2.01 -11.55
N ARG A 79 2.85 -2.95 -10.84
CA ARG A 79 2.67 -2.92 -9.38
C ARG A 79 2.92 -4.32 -8.80
N TYR A 80 3.62 -4.38 -7.68
CA TYR A 80 3.87 -5.59 -6.89
C TYR A 80 3.26 -5.41 -5.51
N MET A 81 2.29 -6.24 -5.14
CA MET A 81 1.80 -6.33 -3.76
C MET A 81 2.61 -7.42 -3.05
N VAL A 82 3.44 -7.01 -2.10
CA VAL A 82 4.36 -7.90 -1.38
C VAL A 82 3.86 -8.00 0.05
N ILE A 83 3.01 -8.97 0.33
CA ILE A 83 2.31 -9.15 1.60
C ILE A 83 2.37 -10.63 1.96
N GLU A 84 2.62 -10.95 3.23
CA GLU A 84 2.72 -12.36 3.66
C GLU A 84 1.39 -13.00 4.03
N ARG A 85 0.43 -12.20 4.52
CA ARG A 85 -0.81 -12.69 5.12
C ARG A 85 -2.03 -12.29 4.30
N VAL A 86 -2.95 -13.22 4.11
CA VAL A 86 -4.18 -13.01 3.33
C VAL A 86 -5.03 -11.90 3.91
N GLU A 87 -5.10 -11.78 5.24
CA GLU A 87 -5.88 -10.76 5.93
C GLU A 87 -5.35 -9.34 5.65
N GLN A 88 -4.04 -9.20 5.43
CA GLN A 88 -3.44 -7.93 5.03
C GLN A 88 -3.79 -7.61 3.57
N ALA A 89 -3.75 -8.60 2.67
CA ALA A 89 -4.14 -8.42 1.28
C ALA A 89 -5.63 -8.02 1.17
N ASP A 90 -6.51 -8.73 1.88
CA ASP A 90 -7.94 -8.41 1.96
C ASP A 90 -8.17 -6.99 2.48
N ARG A 91 -7.52 -6.60 3.58
CA ARG A 91 -7.62 -5.25 4.14
C ARG A 91 -7.23 -4.16 3.14
N VAL A 92 -6.10 -4.34 2.44
CA VAL A 92 -5.61 -3.36 1.47
C VAL A 92 -6.59 -3.23 0.31
N LEU A 93 -7.04 -4.36 -0.25
CA LEU A 93 -7.99 -4.36 -1.38
C LEU A 93 -9.35 -3.78 -0.97
N ARG A 94 -9.87 -4.13 0.21
CA ARG A 94 -11.10 -3.53 0.76
C ARG A 94 -10.98 -2.02 0.93
N ARG A 95 -9.83 -1.49 1.32
CA ARG A 95 -9.65 -0.03 1.42
C ARG A 95 -9.72 0.64 0.06
N GLN A 96 -9.15 0.03 -0.99
CA GLN A 96 -9.26 0.55 -2.36
C GLN A 96 -10.71 0.50 -2.85
N LEU A 97 -11.42 -0.59 -2.59
CA LEU A 97 -12.85 -0.70 -2.93
C LEU A 97 -13.69 0.31 -2.16
N SER A 98 -13.43 0.49 -0.86
CA SER A 98 -14.14 1.49 -0.04
C SER A 98 -13.91 2.89 -0.58
N LYS A 99 -12.66 3.24 -0.94
CA LYS A 99 -12.35 4.54 -1.56
C LYS A 99 -13.06 4.73 -2.89
N LEU A 100 -13.17 3.68 -3.71
CA LEU A 100 -13.94 3.74 -4.96
C LEU A 100 -15.41 4.06 -4.67
N LEU A 101 -16.01 3.41 -3.68
CA LEU A 101 -17.39 3.67 -3.27
C LEU A 101 -17.57 5.08 -2.69
N GLU A 102 -16.64 5.54 -1.83
CA GLU A 102 -16.60 6.90 -1.30
C GLU A 102 -16.53 7.96 -2.42
N LEU A 103 -15.80 7.69 -3.50
CA LEU A 103 -15.73 8.58 -4.67
C LEU A 103 -16.99 8.55 -5.55
N ASN A 104 -17.69 7.42 -5.56
CA ASN A 104 -18.90 7.24 -6.35
C ASN A 104 -20.13 7.87 -5.67
N ASP A 105 -20.19 7.84 -4.34
CA ASP A 105 -21.33 8.29 -3.54
C ASP A 105 -21.57 9.80 -3.67
N GLY A 106 -22.78 10.20 -4.07
CA GLY A 106 -23.26 11.58 -4.00
C GLY A 106 -22.72 12.53 -5.07
N GLN A 107 -22.06 12.03 -6.11
CA GLN A 107 -21.57 12.85 -7.23
C GLN A 107 -22.56 12.85 -8.42
N ALA A 108 -22.46 13.87 -9.29
CA ALA A 108 -23.44 14.16 -10.35
C ALA A 108 -23.68 13.03 -11.38
N HIS A 109 -22.76 12.10 -11.49
CA HIS A 109 -22.75 10.94 -12.40
C HIS A 109 -22.58 9.63 -11.62
N GLU A 110 -23.17 9.52 -10.43
CA GLU A 110 -23.10 8.33 -9.58
C GLU A 110 -23.50 7.07 -10.36
N PHE A 111 -22.68 6.02 -10.25
CA PHE A 111 -22.96 4.72 -10.86
C PHE A 111 -23.64 3.80 -9.86
N ASP A 112 -24.61 3.03 -10.36
CA ASP A 112 -25.20 1.94 -9.59
C ASP A 112 -24.23 0.75 -9.46
N GLN A 113 -24.58 -0.20 -8.60
CA GLN A 113 -23.77 -1.39 -8.37
C GLN A 113 -23.54 -2.20 -9.66
N ALA A 114 -24.53 -2.29 -10.55
CA ALA A 114 -24.40 -3.08 -11.76
C ALA A 114 -23.33 -2.49 -12.68
N ARG A 115 -23.34 -1.17 -12.87
CA ARG A 115 -22.33 -0.46 -13.65
C ARG A 115 -20.96 -0.54 -13.00
N LEU A 116 -20.86 -0.44 -11.67
CA LEU A 116 -19.57 -0.61 -10.97
C LEU A 116 -18.97 -2.02 -11.16
N ILE A 117 -19.80 -3.06 -11.15
CA ILE A 117 -19.37 -4.45 -11.42
C ILE A 117 -18.93 -4.60 -12.88
N GLU A 118 -19.68 -4.01 -13.82
CA GLU A 118 -19.31 -4.00 -15.24
C GLU A 118 -17.95 -3.34 -15.44
N MET A 119 -17.72 -2.15 -14.86
CA MET A 119 -16.43 -1.46 -14.91
C MET A 119 -15.29 -2.30 -14.31
N LEU A 120 -15.53 -3.01 -13.21
CA LEU A 120 -14.54 -3.91 -12.62
C LEU A 120 -14.16 -5.04 -13.59
N ASN A 121 -15.14 -5.62 -14.28
CA ASN A 121 -14.89 -6.65 -15.29
C ASN A 121 -14.15 -6.10 -16.51
N GLU A 122 -14.56 -4.94 -17.03
CA GLU A 122 -13.88 -4.24 -18.13
C GLU A 122 -12.39 -3.99 -17.81
N GLU A 123 -12.08 -3.50 -16.61
CA GLU A 123 -10.70 -3.26 -16.17
C GLU A 123 -9.91 -4.56 -15.96
N ALA A 124 -10.56 -5.63 -15.49
CA ALA A 124 -9.94 -6.94 -15.35
C ALA A 124 -9.57 -7.54 -16.72
N GLU A 125 -10.44 -7.40 -17.73
CA GLU A 125 -10.20 -7.83 -19.09
C GLU A 125 -9.07 -7.05 -19.75
N LYS A 126 -9.09 -5.71 -19.65
CA LYS A 126 -7.98 -4.85 -20.12
C LYS A 126 -6.66 -5.28 -19.50
N ARG A 127 -6.64 -5.59 -18.20
CA ARG A 127 -5.43 -6.04 -17.50
C ARG A 127 -4.97 -7.43 -17.95
N ALA A 128 -5.89 -8.33 -18.30
CA ALA A 128 -5.56 -9.63 -18.85
C ALA A 128 -4.92 -9.52 -20.24
N GLN A 129 -5.44 -8.62 -21.09
CA GLN A 129 -4.92 -8.36 -22.43
C GLN A 129 -3.58 -7.59 -22.42
N ALA A 130 -3.34 -6.78 -21.38
CA ALA A 130 -2.11 -6.01 -21.21
C ALA A 130 -0.96 -6.80 -20.54
N LYS A 131 -1.16 -8.08 -20.20
CA LYS A 131 -0.06 -8.97 -19.80
C LYS A 131 0.70 -9.37 -21.08
N PRO A 132 2.01 -9.10 -21.19
CA PRO A 132 2.83 -9.64 -22.26
C PRO A 132 2.90 -11.18 -22.19
#